data_AF-A0A5C6ABL5-F1
#
_entry.id   AF-A0A5C6ABL5-F1
#
_cell.length_a   1.000
_cell.length_b   1.000
_cell.length_c   1.000
_cell.angle_alpha   90.00
_cell.angle_beta   90.00
_cell.angle_gamma   90.00
#
_symmetry.space_group_name_H-M   'P 1'
#
loop_
_entity.id
_entity.type
_entity.pdbx_description
1 polymer ?
#
loop_
_entity_poly.entity_id
_entity_poly.type
_entity_poly.pdbx_seq_one_letter_code
_entity_poly.pdbx_strand_id
1 'polypeptide(L)'
;MNQIELNEGDVSIRSGHRTDPGDGGRPVALIAAALEVDEQVFRDAFSRVQPAEGGPPSSFRARVNKKVLMDALSPHGVTNDRLDEVSDYYRYRPESGELWTHRQAEIQAVIEDGQLIGLTLVDGGAGYTCPPEVSVIGFEQVQIESEIEFTADLSTNGRIKSVRLAELPQI
;
A
#
# COMPACT_ATOMS: atom_id res chain seq x y z
N MET A 1 3.31 -9.61 -29.69
CA MET A 1 3.15 -9.88 -28.25
C MET A 1 4.51 -10.38 -27.78
N ASN A 2 5.29 -9.53 -27.09
CA ASN A 2 6.52 -10.01 -26.45
C ASN A 2 6.09 -10.88 -25.26
N GLN A 3 6.35 -12.18 -25.34
CA GLN A 3 6.38 -13.01 -24.14
C GLN A 3 7.58 -12.54 -23.33
N ILE A 4 7.34 -12.13 -22.09
CA ILE A 4 8.41 -11.93 -21.13
C ILE A 4 8.89 -13.35 -20.81
N GLU A 5 10.05 -13.72 -21.33
CA GLU A 5 10.71 -14.97 -20.93
C GLU A 5 11.15 -14.79 -19.48
N LEU A 6 10.47 -15.51 -18.59
CA LEU A 6 10.84 -15.60 -17.19
C LEU A 6 12.04 -16.53 -17.07
N ASN A 7 13.15 -16.00 -16.58
CA ASN A 7 14.41 -16.72 -16.43
C ASN A 7 14.67 -17.06 -14.96
N GLU A 8 15.50 -18.08 -14.73
CA GLU A 8 16.03 -18.38 -13.40
C GLU A 8 16.68 -17.12 -12.80
N GLY A 9 16.33 -16.81 -11.55
CA GLY A 9 16.76 -15.60 -10.87
C GLY A 9 15.84 -14.38 -11.02
N ASP A 10 14.83 -14.43 -11.89
CA ASP A 10 13.82 -13.37 -11.95
C ASP A 10 12.99 -13.33 -10.67
N VAL A 11 12.74 -12.12 -10.16
CA VAL A 11 11.97 -11.90 -8.93
C VAL A 11 10.50 -11.65 -9.27
N SER A 12 9.61 -12.45 -8.68
CA SER A 12 8.16 -12.25 -8.73
C SER A 12 7.67 -11.59 -7.45
N ILE A 13 6.92 -10.51 -7.59
CA ILE A 13 6.25 -9.82 -6.48
C ILE A 13 4.75 -9.91 -6.69
N ARG A 14 4.03 -10.46 -5.70
CA ARG A 14 2.58 -10.69 -5.76
C ARG A 14 1.89 -10.16 -4.50
N SER A 15 0.57 -9.99 -4.58
CA SER A 15 -0.25 -9.53 -3.44
C SER A 15 0.15 -8.11 -2.96
N GLY A 16 0.06 -7.83 -1.66
CA GLY A 16 0.56 -6.60 -1.02
C GLY A 16 -0.45 -5.45 -0.94
N HIS A 17 -1.67 -5.63 -1.44
CA HIS A 17 -2.71 -4.59 -1.50
C HIS A 17 -3.98 -5.00 -0.74
N ARG A 18 -3.85 -5.89 0.25
CA ARG A 18 -4.98 -6.32 1.08
C ARG A 18 -5.34 -5.21 2.05
N THR A 19 -6.62 -4.88 2.14
CA THR A 19 -7.13 -3.92 3.13
C THR A 19 -7.83 -4.64 4.27
N ASP A 20 -8.06 -3.94 5.38
CA ASP A 20 -8.93 -4.44 6.42
C ASP A 20 -10.36 -4.62 5.85
N PRO A 21 -11.08 -5.72 6.16
CA PRO A 21 -12.43 -5.94 5.65
C PRO A 21 -13.43 -4.83 6.01
N GLY A 22 -13.24 -4.16 7.15
CA GLY A 22 -14.06 -3.04 7.60
C GLY A 22 -13.87 -1.77 6.77
N ASP A 23 -12.80 -1.67 5.99
CA ASP A 23 -12.51 -0.50 5.14
C ASP A 23 -13.25 -0.51 3.80
N GLY A 24 -14.00 -1.59 3.51
CA GLY A 24 -14.72 -1.73 2.25
C GLY A 24 -13.82 -1.66 1.02
N GLY A 25 -12.57 -2.13 1.16
CA GLY A 25 -11.55 -2.11 0.10
C GLY A 25 -10.69 -0.84 0.04
N ARG A 26 -10.90 0.14 0.94
CA ARG A 26 -10.12 1.39 0.94
C ARG A 26 -8.76 1.20 1.64
N PRO A 27 -7.70 1.89 1.18
CA PRO A 27 -6.38 1.81 1.80
C PRO A 27 -6.25 2.74 3.01
N VAL A 28 -7.01 2.49 4.09
CA VAL A 28 -7.02 3.36 5.27
C VAL A 28 -5.63 3.51 5.89
N ALA A 29 -4.83 2.44 5.94
CA ALA A 29 -3.45 2.49 6.42
C ALA A 29 -2.60 3.55 5.69
N LEU A 30 -2.68 3.59 4.35
CA LEU A 30 -1.95 4.59 3.55
C LEU A 30 -2.47 6.00 3.81
N ILE A 31 -3.78 6.18 3.85
CA ILE A 31 -4.38 7.50 4.06
C ILE A 31 -4.04 8.04 5.45
N ALA A 32 -4.17 7.22 6.49
CA ALA A 32 -3.87 7.60 7.86
C ALA A 32 -2.39 7.99 8.02
N ALA A 33 -1.46 7.18 7.48
CA ALA A 33 -0.04 7.49 7.50
C ALA A 33 0.31 8.77 6.72
N ALA A 34 -0.29 8.96 5.55
CA ALA A 34 -0.12 10.17 4.75
C ALA A 34 -0.64 11.44 5.45
N LEU A 35 -1.64 11.28 6.32
CA LEU A 35 -2.19 12.34 7.15
C LEU A 35 -1.50 12.48 8.52
N GLU A 36 -0.52 11.62 8.81
CA GLU A 36 0.18 11.56 10.10
C GLU A 36 -0.77 11.39 11.30
N VAL A 37 -1.81 10.57 11.12
CA VAL A 37 -2.77 10.20 12.18
C VAL A 37 -2.80 8.69 12.38
N ASP A 38 -3.21 8.25 13.57
CA ASP A 38 -3.48 6.84 13.81
C ASP A 38 -4.59 6.31 12.89
N GLU A 39 -4.45 5.07 12.42
CA GLU A 39 -5.44 4.44 11.55
C GLU A 39 -6.85 4.43 12.16
N GLN A 40 -6.94 4.15 13.47
CA GLN A 40 -8.22 4.15 14.17
C GLN A 40 -8.85 5.55 14.25
N VAL A 41 -8.04 6.60 14.40
CA VAL A 41 -8.54 7.99 14.38
C VAL A 41 -9.15 8.31 13.02
N PHE A 42 -8.48 7.92 11.93
CA PHE A 42 -9.04 8.11 10.59
C PHE A 42 -10.30 7.27 10.36
N ARG A 43 -10.30 6.00 10.80
CA ARG A 43 -11.45 5.08 10.69
C ARG A 43 -12.66 5.63 11.45
N ASP A 44 -12.46 6.15 12.65
CA ASP A 44 -13.51 6.75 13.48
C ASP A 44 -14.05 8.05 12.88
N ALA A 45 -13.19 8.86 12.26
CA ALA A 45 -13.61 10.05 11.52
C ALA A 45 -14.45 9.66 10.29
N PHE A 46 -13.99 8.67 9.53
CA PHE A 46 -14.63 8.24 8.29
C PHE A 46 -15.94 7.50 8.52
N SER A 47 -16.09 6.74 9.62
CA SER A 47 -17.36 6.07 9.96
C SER A 47 -18.53 7.04 10.16
N ARG A 48 -18.24 8.33 10.41
CA ARG A 48 -19.23 9.39 10.58
C ARG A 48 -19.64 10.06 9.27
N VAL A 49 -18.92 9.83 8.17
CA VAL A 49 -19.30 10.37 6.87
C VAL A 49 -20.38 9.52 6.24
N GLN A 50 -21.25 10.16 5.45
CA GLN A 50 -22.27 9.44 4.70
C GLN A 50 -21.87 9.39 3.22
N PRO A 51 -21.30 8.26 2.73
CA PRO A 51 -20.88 8.14 1.34
C PRO A 51 -22.08 8.26 0.38
N ALA A 52 -21.79 8.59 -0.88
CA ALA A 52 -22.78 8.54 -1.93
C ALA A 52 -23.06 7.08 -2.33
N GLU A 53 -24.33 6.75 -2.56
CA GLU A 53 -24.73 5.47 -3.14
C GLU A 53 -24.63 5.60 -4.66
N GLY A 54 -23.52 5.15 -5.23
CA GLY A 54 -23.27 5.17 -6.68
C GLY A 54 -22.91 6.56 -7.23
N GLY A 55 -21.69 6.69 -7.74
CA GLY A 55 -21.20 7.93 -8.35
C GLY A 55 -20.79 9.03 -7.34
N PRO A 56 -20.37 10.21 -7.82
CA PRO A 56 -19.86 11.27 -6.98
C PRO A 56 -20.95 11.88 -6.07
N PRO A 57 -20.62 12.24 -4.82
CA PRO A 57 -21.57 12.90 -3.91
C PRO A 57 -22.03 14.25 -4.48
N SER A 58 -23.26 14.65 -4.13
CA SER A 58 -23.71 16.02 -4.37
C SER A 58 -22.79 17.02 -3.68
N SER A 59 -22.66 18.24 -4.23
CA SER A 59 -21.79 19.29 -3.66
C SER A 59 -22.13 19.60 -2.19
N PHE A 60 -23.42 19.60 -1.84
CA PHE A 60 -23.88 19.76 -0.47
C PHE A 60 -23.40 18.62 0.43
N ARG A 61 -23.58 17.36 0.01
CA ARG A 61 -23.16 16.17 0.78
C ARG A 61 -21.65 16.12 0.95
N ALA A 62 -20.90 16.44 -0.11
CA ALA A 62 -19.45 16.55 -0.07
C ALA A 62 -19.00 17.58 0.98
N ARG A 63 -19.64 18.76 1.03
CA ARG A 63 -19.35 19.78 2.05
C ARG A 63 -19.68 19.32 3.46
N VAL A 64 -20.81 18.65 3.67
CA VAL A 64 -21.20 18.11 4.99
C VAL A 64 -20.21 17.04 5.45
N ASN A 65 -19.87 16.07 4.61
CA ASN A 65 -18.88 15.05 4.93
C ASN A 65 -17.50 15.66 5.20
N LYS A 66 -17.09 16.64 4.39
CA LYS A 66 -15.83 17.36 4.60
C LYS A 66 -15.81 18.04 5.96
N LYS A 67 -16.90 18.71 6.36
CA LYS A 67 -17.00 19.29 7.70
C LYS A 67 -16.84 18.24 8.81
N VAL A 68 -17.51 17.09 8.69
CA VAL A 68 -17.40 16.01 9.67
C VAL A 68 -15.96 15.49 9.80
N LEU A 69 -15.28 15.27 8.66
CA LEU A 69 -13.88 14.85 8.66
C LEU A 69 -12.98 15.92 9.28
N MET A 70 -13.15 17.19 8.90
CA MET A 70 -12.32 18.26 9.43
C MET A 70 -12.54 18.48 10.94
N ASP A 71 -13.77 18.38 11.44
CA ASP A 71 -14.05 18.50 12.88
C ASP A 71 -13.34 17.38 13.68
N ALA A 72 -13.16 16.19 13.10
CA ALA A 72 -12.45 15.07 13.73
C ALA A 72 -10.93 15.12 13.54
N LEU A 73 -10.43 15.54 12.37
CA LEU A 73 -9.01 15.41 12.01
C LEU A 73 -8.19 16.70 12.26
N SER A 74 -8.81 17.89 12.26
CA SER A 74 -8.10 19.15 12.55
C SER A 74 -7.38 19.15 13.92
N PRO A 75 -7.94 18.57 15.00
CA PRO A 75 -7.23 18.45 16.28
C PRO A 75 -5.93 17.66 16.21
N HIS A 76 -5.76 16.83 15.18
CA HIS A 76 -4.54 16.05 14.92
C HIS A 76 -3.60 16.75 13.91
N GLY A 77 -3.86 18.02 13.56
CA GLY A 77 -3.01 18.80 12.66
C GLY A 77 -3.33 18.66 11.17
N VAL A 78 -4.35 17.87 10.81
CA VAL A 78 -4.76 17.69 9.41
C VAL A 78 -5.41 18.96 8.88
N THR A 79 -4.90 19.47 7.75
CA THR A 79 -5.49 20.61 7.05
C THR A 79 -6.50 20.16 5.99
N ASN A 80 -7.38 21.09 5.59
CA ASN A 80 -8.34 20.83 4.52
C ASN A 80 -7.64 20.38 3.23
N ASP A 81 -6.59 21.12 2.86
CA ASP A 81 -5.84 20.92 1.62
C ASP A 81 -5.07 19.60 1.66
N ARG A 82 -4.47 19.26 2.80
CA ARG A 82 -3.79 17.98 2.96
C ARG A 82 -4.76 16.80 2.88
N LEU A 83 -5.94 16.91 3.50
CA LEU A 83 -6.97 15.89 3.39
C LEU A 83 -7.48 15.72 1.94
N ASP A 84 -7.63 16.81 1.18
CA ASP A 84 -8.03 16.73 -0.23
C ASP A 84 -6.92 16.08 -1.07
N GLU A 85 -5.67 16.51 -0.91
CA GLU A 85 -4.50 15.95 -1.59
C GLU A 85 -4.39 14.43 -1.40
N VAL A 86 -4.43 13.96 -0.13
CA VAL A 86 -4.29 12.53 0.18
C VAL A 86 -5.49 11.72 -0.33
N SER A 87 -6.71 12.25 -0.18
CA SER A 87 -7.93 11.56 -0.63
C SER A 87 -7.98 11.44 -2.16
N ASP A 88 -7.49 12.45 -2.88
CA ASP A 88 -7.40 12.44 -4.34
C ASP A 88 -6.31 11.48 -4.82
N TYR A 89 -5.16 11.44 -4.14
CA TYR A 89 -4.07 10.53 -4.48
C TYR A 89 -4.48 9.05 -4.31
N TYR A 90 -5.11 8.69 -3.19
CA TYR A 90 -5.56 7.31 -2.94
C TYR A 90 -7.02 7.05 -3.33
N ARG A 91 -7.50 7.75 -4.36
CA ARG A 91 -8.88 7.62 -4.80
C ARG A 91 -9.19 6.18 -5.27
N TYR A 92 -9.88 5.44 -4.41
CA TYR A 92 -10.33 4.08 -4.69
C TYR A 92 -11.66 4.08 -5.45
N ARG A 93 -11.74 3.34 -6.57
CA ARG A 93 -12.93 3.19 -7.42
C ARG A 93 -13.21 1.69 -7.63
N PRO A 94 -13.92 1.03 -6.68
CA PRO A 94 -14.16 -0.42 -6.77
C PRO A 94 -14.91 -0.82 -8.06
N GLU A 95 -15.76 0.08 -8.55
CA GLU A 95 -16.58 -0.10 -9.75
C GLU A 95 -15.79 -0.08 -11.08
N SER A 96 -14.56 0.45 -11.09
CA SER A 96 -13.63 0.28 -12.23
C SER A 96 -12.68 -0.92 -12.07
N GLY A 97 -12.71 -1.61 -10.92
CA GLY A 97 -11.75 -2.65 -10.58
C GLY A 97 -10.32 -2.11 -10.36
N GLU A 98 -10.16 -0.79 -10.33
CA GLU A 98 -8.86 -0.14 -10.19
C GLU A 98 -8.47 -0.05 -8.71
N LEU A 99 -7.22 -0.42 -8.43
CA LEU A 99 -6.57 -0.08 -7.16
C LEU A 99 -6.31 1.42 -7.07
N TRP A 100 -6.03 1.91 -5.87
CA TRP A 100 -5.50 3.25 -5.66
C TRP A 100 -4.12 3.42 -6.34
N THR A 101 -3.62 4.64 -6.43
CA THR A 101 -2.29 4.90 -6.98
C THR A 101 -1.22 4.07 -6.26
N HIS A 102 -0.53 3.22 -7.02
CA HIS A 102 0.50 2.31 -6.53
C HIS A 102 1.64 2.18 -7.55
N ARG A 103 2.79 1.70 -7.08
CA ARG A 103 3.98 1.46 -7.89
C ARG A 103 4.66 0.19 -7.43
N GLN A 104 4.94 -0.71 -8.37
CA GLN A 104 5.59 -1.98 -8.05
C GLN A 104 7.04 -1.75 -7.60
N ALA A 105 7.47 -2.52 -6.60
CA ALA A 105 8.86 -2.56 -6.16
C ALA A 105 9.79 -3.25 -7.18
N GLU A 106 11.07 -2.93 -7.12
CA GLU A 106 12.13 -3.56 -7.90
C GLU A 106 13.14 -4.23 -6.97
N ILE A 107 13.31 -5.53 -7.15
CA ILE A 107 14.21 -6.38 -6.35
C ILE A 107 15.04 -7.22 -7.31
N GLN A 108 16.32 -7.38 -7.02
CA GLN A 108 17.25 -8.22 -7.77
C GLN A 108 17.75 -9.38 -6.91
N ALA A 109 17.73 -10.59 -7.44
CA ALA A 109 18.34 -11.76 -6.81
C ALA A 109 19.87 -11.68 -6.91
N VAL A 110 20.56 -12.10 -5.85
CA VAL A 110 22.01 -12.28 -5.84
C VAL A 110 22.28 -13.78 -5.80
N ILE A 111 22.84 -14.30 -6.90
CA ILE A 111 23.08 -15.73 -7.09
C ILE A 111 24.58 -15.95 -7.27
N GLU A 112 25.15 -16.83 -6.45
CA GLU A 112 26.56 -17.25 -6.53
C GLU A 112 26.61 -18.79 -6.54
N ASP A 113 27.43 -19.36 -7.44
CA ASP A 113 27.59 -20.81 -7.60
C ASP A 113 26.26 -21.61 -7.72
N GLY A 114 25.24 -20.99 -8.34
CA GLY A 114 23.92 -21.59 -8.51
C GLY A 114 23.05 -21.57 -7.25
N GLN A 115 23.43 -20.81 -6.22
CA GLN A 115 22.68 -20.63 -4.98
C GLN A 115 22.22 -19.19 -4.83
N LEU A 116 20.96 -19.00 -4.42
CA LEU A 116 20.44 -17.70 -4.02
C LEU A 116 21.04 -17.33 -2.66
N ILE A 117 21.96 -16.36 -2.65
CA ILE A 117 22.66 -15.91 -1.44
C ILE A 117 22.11 -14.60 -0.87
N GLY A 118 21.29 -13.88 -1.63
CA GLY A 118 20.72 -12.62 -1.16
C GLY A 118 19.76 -11.97 -2.14
N LEU A 119 19.24 -10.82 -1.72
CA LEU A 119 18.33 -9.97 -2.49
C LEU A 119 18.77 -8.51 -2.32
N THR A 120 18.74 -7.74 -3.41
CA THR A 120 18.98 -6.30 -3.40
C THR A 120 17.68 -5.57 -3.68
N LEU A 121 17.22 -4.75 -2.73
CA LEU A 121 16.09 -3.86 -2.93
C LEU A 121 16.56 -2.62 -3.71
N VAL A 122 16.20 -2.54 -4.99
CA VAL A 122 16.54 -1.41 -5.87
C VAL A 122 15.54 -0.28 -5.67
N ASP A 123 14.25 -0.61 -5.61
CA ASP A 123 13.16 0.32 -5.34
C ASP A 123 12.09 -0.34 -4.46
N GLY A 124 11.66 0.34 -3.40
CA GLY A 124 10.62 -0.16 -2.50
C GLY A 124 9.20 -0.14 -3.09
N GLY A 125 9.00 0.51 -4.24
CA GLY A 125 7.68 0.78 -4.78
C GLY A 125 6.91 1.77 -3.90
N ALA A 126 5.58 1.74 -4.00
CA ALA A 126 4.67 2.51 -3.16
C ALA A 126 3.25 1.94 -3.24
N GLY A 127 2.44 2.21 -2.22
CA GLY A 127 1.02 1.85 -2.20
C GLY A 127 0.71 0.43 -1.72
N TYR A 128 1.69 -0.30 -1.16
CA TYR A 128 1.44 -1.55 -0.47
C TYR A 128 0.77 -1.29 0.88
N THR A 129 -0.27 -2.05 1.20
CA THR A 129 -0.98 -2.00 2.50
C THR A 129 -0.64 -3.19 3.40
N CYS A 130 0.04 -4.20 2.85
CA CYS A 130 0.63 -5.30 3.61
C CYS A 130 1.91 -5.79 2.90
N PRO A 131 2.79 -6.51 3.61
CA PRO A 131 3.95 -7.14 2.97
C PRO A 131 3.54 -8.00 1.75
N PRO A 132 4.17 -7.80 0.58
CA PRO A 132 3.91 -8.62 -0.59
C PRO A 132 4.60 -9.98 -0.48
N GLU A 133 4.09 -10.94 -1.24
CA GLU A 133 4.75 -12.23 -1.45
C GLU A 133 5.87 -12.05 -2.47
N VAL A 134 7.10 -12.41 -2.10
CA VAL A 134 8.28 -12.32 -2.96
C VAL A 134 8.82 -13.72 -3.19
N SER A 135 9.06 -14.08 -4.45
CA SER A 135 9.69 -15.34 -4.83
C SER A 135 10.71 -15.14 -5.95
N VAL A 136 11.67 -16.06 -6.06
CA VAL A 136 12.68 -16.06 -7.12
C VAL A 136 12.54 -17.34 -7.93
N ILE A 137 12.46 -17.21 -9.24
CA ILE A 137 12.27 -18.34 -10.15
C ILE A 137 13.49 -19.26 -10.10
N GLY A 138 13.25 -20.56 -9.90
CA GLY A 138 14.29 -21.58 -9.68
C GLY A 138 14.73 -21.75 -8.22
N PHE A 139 14.19 -20.93 -7.30
CA PHE A 139 14.50 -20.95 -5.87
C PHE A 139 13.23 -20.92 -5.00
N GLU A 140 12.14 -21.54 -5.46
CA GLU A 140 10.82 -21.48 -4.82
C GLU A 140 10.79 -22.08 -3.39
N GLN A 141 11.76 -22.92 -3.05
CA GLN A 141 11.95 -23.47 -1.71
C GLN A 141 12.50 -22.46 -0.70
N VAL A 142 13.08 -21.34 -1.15
CA VAL A 142 13.68 -20.34 -0.28
C VAL A 142 12.59 -19.41 0.24
N GLN A 143 12.47 -19.34 1.56
CA GLN A 143 11.56 -18.40 2.20
C GLN A 143 12.14 -17.00 2.17
N ILE A 144 11.33 -16.03 1.74
CA ILE A 144 11.71 -14.62 1.65
C ILE A 144 10.75 -13.82 2.52
N GLU A 145 11.32 -13.07 3.45
CA GLU A 145 10.57 -12.13 4.28
C GLU A 145 10.65 -10.74 3.66
N SER A 146 9.51 -10.05 3.65
CA SER A 146 9.42 -8.64 3.29
C SER A 146 8.78 -7.85 4.43
N GLU A 147 9.24 -6.61 4.60
CA GLU A 147 8.63 -5.65 5.53
C GLU A 147 8.30 -4.39 4.75
N ILE A 148 7.16 -3.76 5.07
CA ILE A 148 6.76 -2.49 4.48
C ILE A 148 6.84 -1.36 5.51
N GLU A 149 6.91 -0.13 5.04
CA GLU A 149 6.82 1.06 5.87
C GLU A 149 5.78 2.05 5.33
N PHE A 150 5.09 2.70 6.26
CA PHE A 150 4.16 3.77 5.98
C PHE A 150 4.77 5.13 6.34
N THR A 151 4.58 6.12 5.48
CA THR A 151 5.20 7.46 5.58
C THR A 151 4.24 8.55 5.14
N ALA A 152 4.52 9.80 5.52
CA ALA A 152 3.75 10.95 5.03
C ALA A 152 3.95 11.23 3.52
N ASP A 153 5.11 10.86 2.96
CA ASP A 153 5.42 11.08 1.54
C ASP A 153 4.61 10.15 0.64
N LEU A 154 3.67 10.72 -0.12
CA LEU A 154 2.75 9.98 -1.00
C LEU A 154 3.47 9.13 -2.06
N SER A 155 4.64 9.56 -2.51
CA SER A 155 5.40 8.88 -3.57
C SER A 155 6.10 7.60 -3.08
N THR A 156 6.31 7.47 -1.77
CA THR A 156 6.99 6.34 -1.14
C THR A 156 6.18 5.65 -0.04
N ASN A 157 5.01 6.15 0.31
CA ASN A 157 4.19 5.59 1.39
C ASN A 157 3.71 4.18 1.03
N GLY A 158 3.83 3.25 1.99
CA GLY A 158 3.57 1.83 1.76
C GLY A 158 4.60 1.20 0.84
N ARG A 159 5.89 1.54 1.01
CA ARG A 159 6.99 0.92 0.27
C ARG A 159 7.49 -0.32 1.00
N ILE A 160 8.09 -1.25 0.27
CA ILE A 160 8.95 -2.28 0.87
C ILE A 160 10.16 -1.56 1.49
N LYS A 161 10.37 -1.82 2.77
CA LYS A 161 11.50 -1.30 3.55
C LYS A 161 12.67 -2.27 3.52
N SER A 162 12.39 -3.57 3.63
CA SER A 162 13.41 -4.61 3.60
C SER A 162 12.88 -5.87 2.94
N VAL A 163 13.79 -6.59 2.30
CA VAL A 163 13.57 -7.95 1.80
C VAL A 163 14.80 -8.78 2.17
N ARG A 164 14.59 -9.98 2.72
CA ARG A 164 15.67 -10.87 3.16
C ARG A 164 15.29 -12.33 3.00
N LEU A 165 16.29 -13.19 2.83
CA LEU A 165 16.08 -14.63 2.97
C LEU A 165 15.75 -14.90 4.44
N ALA A 166 14.73 -15.72 4.70
CA ALA A 166 14.41 -16.14 6.05
C ALA A 166 15.54 -17.02 6.59
N GLU A 167 15.92 -16.82 7.86
CA GLU A 167 16.83 -17.75 8.51
C GLU A 167 16.11 -19.11 8.66
N LEU A 168 16.75 -20.19 8.19
CA LEU A 168 16.24 -21.53 8.49
C LEU A 168 16.20 -21.69 10.01
N PRO A 169 15.09 -22.15 10.60
CA PRO A 169 15.03 -22.41 12.03
C PRO A 169 16.17 -23.37 12.39
N GLN A 170 17.05 -22.93 13.28
CA GLN A 170 18.07 -23.81 13.87
C GLN A 170 17.32 -24.88 14.68
N ILE A 171 17.37 -26.13 14.20
CA ILE A 171 16.78 -27.30 14.85
C ILE A 171 17.62 -27.68 16.07
#